data_AF-A0A847YGC4-F1
#
_entry.id   AF-A0A847YGC4-F1
#
_cell.length_a   1.000
_cell.length_b   1.000
_cell.length_c   1.000
_cell.angle_alpha   90.00
_cell.angle_beta   90.00
_cell.angle_gamma   90.00
#
_symmetry.space_group_name_H-M   'P 1'
#
loop_
_entity.id
_entity.type
_entity.pdbx_description
1 polymer ?
#
loop_
_entity_poly.entity_id
_entity_poly.type
_entity_poly.pdbx_seq_one_letter_code
_entity_poly.pdbx_strand_id
1 'polypeptide(L)'
;MRRAAWRVGLGLILLLLPESFAAAQSLDAGWESPPREARLRAYWWWLNGCVTPEAVTRDLEEMKSQGFGGALICDADGSSQDGNERAPHGPDFFSPEWRELFKHALREADRLGLELSLNIQSGWNLGGPVVSADDAAKKLVWSEVRVTGPAAFQGPLPQPAQRDGYYRDALLVAYPVRETPKATPEVRVTASSAQPSHPVDFLVDGNPESFWVSEGGEPGKGPTPQRPEWVEFAFTSPVTIDRLELLPRPTYGPYACRVLVSDDGRAFRTAADFTITNQRDEATISMAPVQGRVFRLLILGAYDRGELENPRNVQVRELRLAGPEGAWPRTPARRPIRNWAEKAGYRPLHFSAPDTTPLLEEDPPLAGEEDVAPDRVIDLTARLAKDGTLSWEVPQGTWEILRFGYTISDRA
;
A
#
# COMPACT_ATOMS: atom_id res chain seq x y z
N MET A 1 63.28 69.38 -39.31
CA MET A 1 63.58 69.07 -37.89
C MET A 1 62.36 69.41 -37.04
N ARG A 2 62.11 68.62 -35.99
CA ARG A 2 60.96 68.64 -35.05
C ARG A 2 59.72 67.84 -35.49
N ARG A 3 59.68 66.58 -35.05
CA ARG A 3 58.47 65.76 -34.93
C ARG A 3 57.79 66.13 -33.61
N ALA A 4 56.52 66.53 -33.67
CA ALA A 4 55.68 66.71 -32.50
C ALA A 4 55.07 65.36 -32.10
N ALA A 5 55.35 64.89 -30.89
CA ALA A 5 54.73 63.72 -30.30
C ALA A 5 53.75 64.19 -29.21
N TRP A 6 52.47 63.95 -29.44
CA TRP A 6 51.41 64.15 -28.45
C TRP A 6 51.41 62.94 -27.51
N ARG A 7 51.65 63.19 -26.21
CA ARG A 7 51.45 62.21 -25.14
C ARG A 7 50.01 62.34 -24.67
N VAL A 8 49.17 61.38 -25.04
CA VAL A 8 47.85 61.16 -24.43
C VAL A 8 48.08 60.41 -23.12
N GLY A 9 47.73 61.04 -21.99
CA GLY A 9 47.76 60.40 -20.69
C GLY A 9 46.66 59.35 -20.58
N LEU A 10 47.04 58.11 -20.24
CA LEU A 10 46.10 57.11 -19.75
C LEU A 10 45.61 57.54 -18.36
N GLY A 11 44.35 57.94 -18.26
CA GLY A 11 43.66 58.02 -16.98
C GLY A 11 43.32 56.60 -16.50
N LEU A 12 43.86 56.19 -15.36
CA LEU A 12 43.36 55.05 -14.60
C LEU A 12 41.99 55.43 -14.02
N ILE A 13 40.92 54.90 -14.59
CA ILE A 13 39.63 54.80 -13.91
C ILE A 13 39.70 53.54 -13.06
N LEU A 14 40.06 53.69 -11.79
CA LEU A 14 39.82 52.67 -10.77
C LEU A 14 38.31 52.66 -10.50
N LEU A 15 37.63 51.65 -11.02
CA LEU A 15 36.30 51.26 -10.58
C LEU A 15 36.38 50.90 -9.10
N LEU A 16 35.95 51.83 -8.24
CA LEU A 16 35.60 51.55 -6.85
C LEU A 16 34.35 50.68 -6.85
N LEU A 17 34.54 49.36 -6.98
CA LEU A 17 33.58 48.40 -6.45
C LEU A 17 33.67 48.54 -4.92
N PRO A 18 32.57 48.85 -4.21
CA PRO A 18 32.55 48.61 -2.77
C PRO A 18 32.58 47.10 -2.60
N GLU A 19 33.77 46.55 -2.40
CA GLU A 19 33.91 45.25 -1.76
C GLU A 19 33.36 45.37 -0.35
N SER A 20 32.06 45.09 -0.20
CA SER A 20 31.50 44.72 1.09
C SER A 20 32.03 43.33 1.45
N PHE A 21 33.33 43.22 1.74
CA PHE A 21 33.85 42.12 2.53
C PHE A 21 33.33 42.34 3.96
N ALA A 22 32.18 41.75 4.28
CA ALA A 22 31.86 41.47 5.66
C ALA A 22 33.05 40.68 6.22
N ALA A 23 33.78 41.27 7.17
CA ALA A 23 34.89 40.59 7.81
C ALA A 23 34.35 39.27 8.39
N ALA A 24 34.79 38.14 7.84
CA ALA A 24 34.42 36.84 8.38
C ALA A 24 34.84 36.83 9.85
N GLN A 25 33.85 36.74 10.74
CA GLN A 25 34.07 36.65 12.17
C GLN A 25 35.00 35.46 12.42
N SER A 26 35.99 35.59 13.30
CA SER A 26 36.84 34.44 13.63
C SER A 26 35.97 33.33 14.22
N LEU A 27 36.39 32.08 14.06
CA LEU A 27 35.67 30.95 14.64
C LEU A 27 35.50 31.13 16.15
N ASP A 28 36.50 31.65 16.85
CA ASP A 28 36.43 31.92 18.30
C ASP A 28 35.36 32.97 18.62
N ALA A 29 35.29 34.08 17.87
CA ALA A 29 34.30 35.13 18.10
C ALA A 29 32.87 34.69 17.72
N GLY A 30 32.71 33.88 16.66
CA GLY A 30 31.44 33.25 16.31
C GLY A 30 31.03 32.13 17.26
N TRP A 31 31.98 31.47 17.94
CA TRP A 31 31.70 30.48 18.96
C TRP A 31 31.24 31.11 20.27
N GLU A 32 31.90 32.18 20.71
CA GLU A 32 31.52 32.95 21.90
C GLU A 32 30.21 33.73 21.69
N SER A 33 29.95 34.21 20.48
CA SER A 33 28.72 34.91 20.12
C SER A 33 28.14 34.37 18.81
N PRO A 34 27.37 33.27 18.87
CA PRO A 34 26.80 32.65 17.68
C PRO A 34 25.97 33.61 16.83
N PRO A 35 26.25 33.68 15.50
CA PRO A 35 25.49 34.51 14.60
C PRO A 35 24.07 33.96 14.43
N ARG A 36 23.14 34.75 13.89
CA ARG A 36 21.72 34.40 13.87
C ARG A 36 21.44 33.08 13.14
N GLU A 37 22.14 32.82 12.05
CA GLU A 37 22.05 31.61 11.24
C GLU A 37 22.45 30.32 11.98
N ALA A 38 23.22 30.44 13.07
CA ALA A 38 23.61 29.32 13.93
C ALA A 38 22.62 29.10 15.10
N ARG A 39 21.62 29.98 15.26
CA ARG A 39 20.66 29.90 16.38
C ARG A 39 19.48 29.01 16.02
N LEU A 40 18.92 28.35 17.04
CA LEU A 40 17.70 27.56 16.95
C LEU A 40 16.53 28.41 16.44
N ARG A 41 15.65 27.80 15.66
CA ARG A 41 14.31 28.31 15.35
C ARG A 41 13.25 27.35 15.90
N ALA A 42 12.11 27.88 16.32
CA ALA A 42 10.99 27.09 16.86
C ALA A 42 9.87 26.89 15.83
N TYR A 43 9.19 25.75 15.88
CA TYR A 43 7.80 25.71 15.41
C TYR A 43 6.92 26.47 16.40
N TRP A 44 6.25 27.51 15.94
CA TRP A 44 5.34 28.31 16.74
C TRP A 44 3.91 28.10 16.24
N TRP A 45 3.17 27.29 16.98
CA TRP A 45 1.83 26.85 16.60
C TRP A 45 0.79 27.87 17.05
N TRP A 46 0.05 28.43 16.09
CA TRP A 46 -1.15 29.22 16.34
C TRP A 46 -2.34 28.26 16.33
N LEU A 47 -2.64 27.72 17.51
CA LEU A 47 -3.65 26.68 17.67
C LEU A 47 -5.05 27.24 17.38
N ASN A 48 -5.72 26.70 16.36
CA ASN A 48 -7.07 27.12 15.95
C ASN A 48 -7.19 28.63 15.67
N GLY A 49 -6.10 29.25 15.16
CA GLY A 49 -6.00 30.69 14.95
C GLY A 49 -6.03 31.52 16.25
N CYS A 50 -6.05 30.89 17.42
CA CYS A 50 -6.27 31.52 18.73
C CYS A 50 -5.04 32.26 19.22
N VAL A 51 -4.79 33.44 18.66
CA VAL A 51 -3.66 34.28 19.01
C VAL A 51 -4.09 35.75 19.11
N THR A 52 -3.43 36.50 20.00
CA THR A 52 -3.63 37.96 20.15
C THR A 52 -2.32 38.72 19.93
N PRO A 53 -2.36 40.03 19.59
CA PRO A 53 -1.16 40.84 19.45
C PRO A 53 -0.26 40.84 20.70
N GLU A 54 -0.87 40.82 21.89
CA GLU A 54 -0.16 40.81 23.17
C GLU A 54 0.59 39.50 23.38
N ALA A 55 -0.04 38.37 23.03
CA ALA A 55 0.60 37.06 23.08
C ALA A 55 1.76 36.97 22.07
N VAL A 56 1.58 37.48 20.85
CA VAL A 56 2.63 37.57 19.83
C VAL A 56 3.85 38.33 20.34
N THR A 57 3.64 39.52 20.90
CA THR A 57 4.72 40.34 21.45
C THR A 57 5.45 39.59 22.57
N ARG A 58 4.71 39.06 23.55
CA ARG A 58 5.28 38.32 24.69
C ARG A 58 6.10 37.12 24.22
N ASP A 59 5.56 36.30 23.32
CA ASP A 59 6.20 35.06 22.89
C ASP A 59 7.50 35.35 22.13
N LEU A 60 7.53 36.37 21.26
CA LEU A 60 8.75 36.76 20.53
C LEU A 60 9.80 37.41 21.44
N GLU A 61 9.39 38.20 22.43
CA GLU A 61 10.31 38.74 23.43
C GLU A 61 10.97 37.63 24.26
N GLU A 62 10.20 36.61 24.63
CA GLU A 62 10.73 35.44 25.34
C GLU A 62 11.67 34.61 24.44
N MET A 63 11.31 34.37 23.18
CA MET A 63 12.22 33.72 22.24
C MET A 63 13.55 34.48 22.11
N LYS A 64 13.49 35.82 22.03
CA LYS A 64 14.70 36.65 21.99
C LYS A 64 15.51 36.55 23.28
N SER A 65 14.86 36.58 24.45
CA SER A 65 15.53 36.51 25.76
C SER A 65 16.28 35.18 25.93
N GLN A 66 15.71 34.09 25.42
CA GLN A 66 16.31 32.75 25.42
C GLN A 66 17.31 32.52 24.26
N GLY A 67 17.55 33.52 23.42
CA GLY A 67 18.60 33.49 22.40
C GLY A 67 18.21 32.82 21.09
N PHE A 68 16.92 32.61 20.80
CA PHE A 68 16.44 32.05 19.54
C PHE A 68 16.82 32.95 18.35
N GLY A 69 16.96 32.34 17.18
CA GLY A 69 17.19 33.05 15.91
C GLY A 69 15.90 33.42 15.19
N GLY A 70 14.77 32.80 15.57
CA GLY A 70 13.51 32.95 14.86
C GLY A 70 12.48 31.87 15.16
N ALA A 71 11.41 31.87 14.37
CA ALA A 71 10.33 30.88 14.45
C ALA A 71 9.66 30.63 13.09
N LEU A 72 9.00 29.48 12.96
CA LEU A 72 8.11 29.15 11.86
C LEU A 72 6.67 29.13 12.39
N ILE A 73 5.83 30.02 11.87
CA ILE A 73 4.41 30.09 12.21
C ILE A 73 3.69 28.93 11.52
N CYS A 74 3.09 28.06 12.33
CA CYS A 74 2.17 27.01 11.91
C CYS A 74 0.77 27.36 12.41
N ASP A 75 -0.07 27.90 11.54
CA ASP A 75 -1.51 28.01 11.82
C ASP A 75 -2.15 26.65 11.56
N ALA A 76 -2.71 26.03 12.59
CA ALA A 76 -3.34 24.73 12.49
C ALA A 76 -4.14 24.44 13.75
N ASP A 77 -5.12 23.55 13.67
CA ASP A 77 -5.79 23.03 14.84
C ASP A 77 -5.54 21.53 15.02
N GLY A 78 -4.85 21.21 16.12
CA GLY A 78 -4.73 19.86 16.67
C GLY A 78 -4.95 19.85 18.18
N SER A 79 -5.51 20.95 18.72
CA SER A 79 -5.55 21.21 20.16
C SER A 79 -6.44 20.21 20.93
N SER A 80 -7.43 19.61 20.27
CA SER A 80 -8.32 18.61 20.85
C SER A 80 -7.86 17.16 20.68
N GLN A 81 -6.65 16.93 20.17
CA GLN A 81 -6.10 15.58 20.06
C GLN A 81 -5.88 14.98 21.46
N ASP A 82 -5.89 13.64 21.55
CA ASP A 82 -5.72 12.88 22.79
C ASP A 82 -6.73 13.23 23.91
N GLY A 83 -7.91 13.75 23.54
CA GLY A 83 -8.99 14.07 24.48
C GLY A 83 -8.85 15.43 25.18
N ASN A 84 -7.95 16.29 24.70
CA ASN A 84 -7.78 17.66 25.22
C ASN A 84 -8.95 18.58 24.86
N GLU A 85 -9.11 19.67 25.63
CA GLU A 85 -10.02 20.75 25.28
C GLU A 85 -9.54 21.48 24.02
N ARG A 86 -10.46 21.73 23.08
CA ARG A 86 -10.16 22.46 21.86
C ARG A 86 -9.85 23.93 22.19
N ALA A 87 -8.76 24.45 21.65
CA ALA A 87 -8.47 25.88 21.71
C ALA A 87 -9.63 26.69 21.12
N PRO A 88 -9.96 27.87 21.68
CA PRO A 88 -10.98 28.75 21.10
C PRO A 88 -10.69 29.07 19.64
N HIS A 89 -11.72 29.39 18.87
CA HIS A 89 -11.53 29.79 17.47
C HIS A 89 -11.05 31.24 17.39
N GLY A 90 -9.91 31.46 16.75
CA GLY A 90 -9.44 32.79 16.38
C GLY A 90 -9.79 33.17 14.94
N PRO A 91 -9.11 34.14 14.32
CA PRO A 91 -9.35 34.50 12.93
C PRO A 91 -9.00 33.37 11.95
N ASP A 92 -9.83 33.19 10.92
CA ASP A 92 -9.56 32.23 9.84
C ASP A 92 -8.24 32.55 9.15
N PHE A 93 -7.46 31.51 8.80
CA PHE A 93 -6.21 31.66 8.07
C PHE A 93 -6.40 32.53 6.81
N PHE A 94 -5.53 33.54 6.64
CA PHE A 94 -5.58 34.53 5.56
C PHE A 94 -6.80 35.48 5.51
N SER A 95 -7.70 35.43 6.49
CA SER A 95 -8.69 36.51 6.69
C SER A 95 -8.00 37.88 6.85
N PRO A 96 -8.70 39.01 6.61
CA PRO A 96 -8.17 40.34 6.94
C PRO A 96 -7.61 40.44 8.37
N GLU A 97 -8.30 39.88 9.35
CA GLU A 97 -7.95 39.92 10.77
C GLU A 97 -6.69 39.09 11.05
N TRP A 98 -6.61 37.88 10.49
CA TRP A 98 -5.40 37.04 10.59
C TRP A 98 -4.20 37.72 9.96
N ARG A 99 -4.37 38.38 8.81
CA ARG A 99 -3.28 39.10 8.12
C ARG A 99 -2.77 40.28 8.96
N GLU A 100 -3.60 40.94 9.74
CA GLU A 100 -3.13 41.98 10.65
C GLU A 100 -2.33 41.39 11.83
N LEU A 101 -2.74 40.24 12.38
CA LEU A 101 -1.95 39.52 13.38
C LEU A 101 -0.59 39.08 12.82
N PHE A 102 -0.55 38.53 11.62
CA PHE A 102 0.69 38.13 10.95
C PHE A 102 1.61 39.33 10.70
N LYS A 103 1.07 40.46 10.22
CA LYS A 103 1.84 41.71 10.09
C LYS A 103 2.39 42.20 11.42
N HIS A 104 1.62 42.09 12.51
CA HIS A 104 2.10 42.42 13.85
C HIS A 104 3.29 41.54 14.26
N ALA A 105 3.19 40.22 14.05
CA ALA A 105 4.29 39.28 14.30
C ALA A 105 5.55 39.61 13.49
N LEU A 106 5.41 39.95 12.21
CA LEU A 106 6.55 40.37 11.37
C LEU A 106 7.22 41.64 11.89
N ARG A 107 6.44 42.65 12.32
CA ARG A 107 6.99 43.89 12.90
C ARG A 107 7.73 43.63 14.20
N GLU A 108 7.18 42.79 15.07
CA GLU A 108 7.81 42.42 16.35
C GLU A 108 9.08 41.59 16.15
N ALA A 109 9.07 40.66 15.20
CA ALA A 109 10.25 39.89 14.87
C ALA A 109 11.37 40.78 14.30
N ASP A 110 11.05 41.71 13.39
CA ASP A 110 12.00 42.69 12.87
C ASP A 110 12.59 43.55 13.99
N ARG A 111 11.74 44.08 14.88
CA ARG A 111 12.16 44.83 16.08
C ARG A 111 13.15 44.07 16.96
N LEU A 112 12.98 42.76 17.09
CA LEU A 112 13.80 41.89 17.93
C LEU A 112 14.99 41.24 17.18
N GLY A 113 15.07 41.42 15.87
CA GLY A 113 16.07 40.79 15.00
C GLY A 113 15.88 39.28 14.84
N LEU A 114 14.64 38.79 14.95
CA LEU A 114 14.24 37.40 14.76
C LEU A 114 13.82 37.14 13.31
N GLU A 115 14.08 35.95 12.79
CA GLU A 115 13.62 35.51 11.48
C GLU A 115 12.28 34.77 11.59
N LEU A 116 11.29 35.15 10.79
CA LEU A 116 10.01 34.41 10.72
C LEU A 116 9.84 33.70 9.39
N SER A 117 9.35 32.47 9.48
CA SER A 117 8.83 31.69 8.36
C SER A 117 7.34 31.40 8.58
N LEU A 118 6.64 31.04 7.51
CA LEU A 118 5.22 30.71 7.54
C LEU A 118 5.01 29.40 6.77
N ASN A 119 4.24 28.48 7.36
CA ASN A 119 3.75 27.33 6.61
C ASN A 119 2.84 27.81 5.46
N ILE A 120 2.96 27.24 4.27
CA ILE A 120 2.35 27.77 3.04
C ILE A 120 0.81 27.73 3.01
N GLN A 121 0.18 27.28 4.10
CA GLN A 121 -1.24 27.08 4.29
C GLN A 121 -1.57 26.89 5.78
N SER A 122 -2.87 26.78 6.10
CA SER A 122 -3.32 26.27 7.38
C SER A 122 -3.21 24.74 7.42
N GLY A 123 -2.72 24.19 8.53
CA GLY A 123 -2.53 22.76 8.74
C GLY A 123 -1.16 22.23 8.30
N TRP A 124 -0.91 20.96 8.65
CA TRP A 124 0.36 20.28 8.36
C TRP A 124 0.47 19.77 6.91
N ASN A 125 -0.62 19.22 6.34
CA ASN A 125 -0.62 18.57 5.03
C ASN A 125 -1.23 19.45 3.95
N LEU A 126 -0.59 19.53 2.78
CA LEU A 126 -1.00 20.40 1.65
C LEU A 126 -2.45 20.18 1.20
N GLY A 127 -3.21 21.26 1.06
CA GLY A 127 -4.61 21.26 0.66
C GLY A 127 -5.33 22.58 0.97
N GLY A 128 -6.66 22.56 0.90
CA GLY A 128 -7.50 23.68 1.30
C GLY A 128 -8.71 23.88 0.40
N PRO A 129 -9.68 24.72 0.84
CA PRO A 129 -10.95 24.91 0.12
C PRO A 129 -10.80 25.57 -1.25
N VAL A 130 -9.63 26.15 -1.54
CA VAL A 130 -9.30 26.75 -2.83
C VAL A 130 -8.84 25.73 -3.88
N VAL A 131 -8.55 24.49 -3.49
CA VAL A 131 -8.11 23.43 -4.40
C VAL A 131 -9.33 22.85 -5.09
N SER A 132 -9.42 23.01 -6.41
CA SER A 132 -10.49 22.44 -7.21
C SER A 132 -10.38 20.92 -7.32
N ALA A 133 -11.48 20.24 -7.67
CA ALA A 133 -11.43 18.80 -7.97
C ALA A 133 -10.46 18.47 -9.13
N ASP A 134 -10.29 19.39 -10.08
CA ASP A 134 -9.35 19.30 -11.20
C ASP A 134 -7.89 19.35 -10.75
N ASP A 135 -7.58 20.06 -9.65
CA ASP A 135 -6.22 20.23 -9.13
C ASP A 135 -5.87 19.29 -7.97
N ALA A 136 -6.88 18.68 -7.33
CA ALA A 136 -6.70 17.72 -6.24
C ALA A 136 -5.83 16.51 -6.64
N ALA A 137 -5.19 15.84 -5.68
CA ALA A 137 -4.43 14.61 -5.95
C ALA A 137 -5.32 13.55 -6.61
N LYS A 138 -4.83 12.87 -7.66
CA LYS A 138 -5.59 11.90 -8.46
C LYS A 138 -5.12 10.47 -8.22
N LYS A 139 -6.04 9.52 -8.33
CA LYS A 139 -5.74 8.08 -8.43
C LYS A 139 -6.32 7.51 -9.71
N LEU A 140 -5.57 6.62 -10.36
CA LEU A 140 -6.05 5.88 -11.51
C LEU A 140 -7.12 4.86 -11.05
N VAL A 141 -8.15 4.65 -11.83
CA VAL A 141 -9.24 3.69 -11.56
C VAL A 141 -9.60 3.02 -12.87
N TRP A 142 -10.17 1.82 -12.81
CA TRP A 142 -10.55 1.11 -14.02
C TRP A 142 -11.84 0.32 -13.85
N SER A 143 -12.36 -0.14 -14.98
CA SER A 143 -13.42 -1.13 -15.09
C SER A 143 -13.08 -2.07 -16.23
N GLU A 144 -13.65 -3.27 -16.18
CA GLU A 144 -13.29 -4.38 -17.04
C GLU A 144 -14.55 -4.94 -17.72
N VAL A 145 -14.42 -5.30 -19.00
CA VAL A 145 -15.46 -5.98 -19.77
C VAL A 145 -14.82 -7.01 -20.68
N ARG A 146 -15.34 -8.23 -20.60
CA ARG A 146 -14.98 -9.31 -21.50
C ARG A 146 -15.93 -9.38 -22.70
N VAL A 147 -15.37 -9.46 -23.90
CA VAL A 147 -16.12 -9.63 -25.15
C VAL A 147 -15.54 -10.78 -25.96
N THR A 148 -16.35 -11.40 -26.81
CA THR A 148 -15.91 -12.49 -27.70
C THR A 148 -16.20 -12.12 -29.14
N GLY A 149 -15.17 -12.16 -29.98
CA GLY A 149 -15.27 -11.97 -31.42
C GLY A 149 -15.16 -13.27 -32.21
N PRO A 150 -15.43 -13.23 -33.53
CA PRO A 150 -15.70 -12.03 -34.31
C PRO A 150 -17.10 -11.46 -34.05
N ALA A 151 -17.18 -10.18 -33.68
CA ALA A 151 -18.45 -9.50 -33.39
C ALA A 151 -18.33 -7.98 -33.51
N ALA A 152 -19.38 -7.32 -33.97
CA ALA A 152 -19.50 -5.87 -33.87
C ALA A 152 -20.03 -5.50 -32.48
N PHE A 153 -19.16 -4.98 -31.61
CA PHE A 153 -19.55 -4.50 -30.29
C PHE A 153 -19.98 -3.04 -30.38
N GLN A 154 -21.20 -2.75 -29.92
CA GLN A 154 -21.69 -1.40 -29.74
C GLN A 154 -22.48 -1.32 -28.43
N GLY A 155 -21.94 -0.60 -27.45
CA GLY A 155 -22.61 -0.47 -26.16
C GLY A 155 -21.83 0.34 -25.13
N PRO A 156 -22.49 0.73 -24.03
CA PRO A 156 -21.84 1.43 -22.94
C PRO A 156 -20.85 0.50 -22.23
N LEU A 157 -19.67 1.01 -21.91
CA LEU A 157 -18.76 0.37 -20.98
C LEU A 157 -19.12 0.79 -19.54
N PRO A 158 -18.94 -0.10 -18.54
CA PRO A 158 -19.03 0.26 -17.14
C PRO A 158 -18.18 1.52 -16.86
N GLN A 159 -18.69 2.37 -15.97
CA GLN A 159 -17.91 3.50 -15.50
C GLN A 159 -17.01 3.02 -14.36
N PRO A 160 -15.70 3.32 -14.38
CA PRO A 160 -14.83 3.11 -13.22
C PRO A 160 -15.33 3.86 -11.98
N ALA A 161 -14.84 3.43 -10.81
CA ALA A 161 -15.17 4.07 -9.53
C ALA A 161 -14.87 5.57 -9.54
N GLN A 162 -15.71 6.35 -8.86
CA GLN A 162 -15.54 7.79 -8.68
C GLN A 162 -15.61 8.18 -7.21
N ARG A 163 -14.99 9.31 -6.88
CA ARG A 163 -15.05 9.96 -5.56
C ARG A 163 -15.56 11.38 -5.77
N ASP A 164 -16.47 11.82 -4.90
CA ASP A 164 -17.02 13.18 -4.87
C ASP A 164 -17.61 13.64 -6.22
N GLY A 165 -18.19 12.70 -6.98
CA GLY A 165 -18.75 12.97 -8.31
C GLY A 165 -17.72 13.33 -9.38
N TYR A 166 -16.43 13.10 -9.12
CA TYR A 166 -15.34 13.45 -10.02
C TYR A 166 -14.77 12.21 -10.71
N TYR A 167 -14.79 12.20 -12.04
CA TYR A 167 -14.17 11.18 -12.86
C TYR A 167 -13.79 11.74 -14.23
N ARG A 168 -12.65 11.29 -14.77
CA ARG A 168 -12.26 11.55 -16.16
C ARG A 168 -11.66 10.29 -16.77
N ASP A 169 -12.09 9.97 -17.99
CA ASP A 169 -11.46 8.94 -18.82
C ASP A 169 -9.99 9.30 -19.11
N ALA A 170 -9.14 8.27 -19.16
CA ALA A 170 -7.71 8.43 -19.46
C ALA A 170 -7.29 7.59 -20.65
N LEU A 171 -7.58 6.29 -20.61
CA LEU A 171 -7.11 5.32 -21.60
C LEU A 171 -8.13 4.18 -21.72
N LEU A 172 -8.41 3.74 -22.94
CA LEU A 172 -9.17 2.52 -23.19
C LEU A 172 -8.29 1.56 -23.97
N VAL A 173 -7.99 0.40 -23.40
CA VAL A 173 -7.23 -0.66 -24.07
C VAL A 173 -8.00 -1.96 -24.11
N ALA A 174 -7.73 -2.78 -25.12
CA ALA A 174 -8.18 -4.16 -25.17
C ALA A 174 -7.01 -5.10 -25.40
N TYR A 175 -7.06 -6.28 -24.81
CA TYR A 175 -6.04 -7.31 -25.03
C TYR A 175 -6.68 -8.69 -25.17
N PRO A 176 -6.11 -9.60 -25.99
CA PRO A 176 -6.66 -10.92 -26.17
C PRO A 176 -6.44 -11.73 -24.88
N VAL A 177 -7.51 -12.32 -24.37
CA VAL A 177 -7.43 -13.23 -23.23
C VAL A 177 -6.86 -14.55 -23.72
N ARG A 178 -5.82 -15.02 -23.04
CA ARG A 178 -5.29 -16.36 -23.26
C ARG A 178 -6.34 -17.40 -22.84
N GLU A 179 -6.79 -18.22 -23.78
CA GLU A 179 -7.69 -19.32 -23.48
C GLU A 179 -6.95 -20.41 -22.68
N THR A 180 -7.31 -20.55 -21.40
CA THR A 180 -6.95 -21.74 -20.62
C THR A 180 -7.89 -22.89 -21.01
N PRO A 181 -7.38 -24.12 -21.23
CA PRO A 181 -8.24 -25.26 -21.58
C PRO A 181 -9.36 -25.48 -20.54
N LYS A 182 -10.58 -25.79 -21.03
CA LYS A 182 -11.83 -26.16 -20.34
C LYS A 182 -11.86 -26.04 -18.80
N ALA A 183 -12.81 -25.24 -18.30
CA ALA A 183 -13.16 -24.99 -16.91
C ALA A 183 -12.77 -26.16 -15.98
N THR A 184 -11.64 -25.98 -15.32
CA THR A 184 -11.21 -26.88 -14.26
C THR A 184 -12.06 -26.58 -13.03
N PRO A 185 -12.43 -27.59 -12.22
CA PRO A 185 -13.14 -27.37 -10.97
C PRO A 185 -12.37 -26.36 -10.11
N GLU A 186 -12.98 -25.21 -9.83
CA GLU A 186 -12.46 -24.23 -8.88
C GLU A 186 -12.63 -24.78 -7.47
N VAL A 187 -11.73 -24.40 -6.56
CA VAL A 187 -11.75 -24.86 -5.17
C VAL A 187 -11.74 -23.67 -4.23
N ARG A 188 -12.62 -23.71 -3.24
CA ARG A 188 -12.58 -22.80 -2.08
C ARG A 188 -12.00 -23.55 -0.90
N VAL A 189 -11.00 -22.95 -0.25
CA VAL A 189 -10.39 -23.52 0.96
C VAL A 189 -10.84 -22.75 2.19
N THR A 190 -11.27 -23.48 3.22
CA THR A 190 -11.67 -22.92 4.51
C THR A 190 -11.11 -23.79 5.64
N ALA A 191 -11.06 -23.24 6.85
CA ALA A 191 -10.64 -23.99 8.03
C ALA A 191 -11.62 -23.77 9.19
N SER A 192 -11.57 -24.66 10.18
CA SER A 192 -12.32 -24.54 11.45
C SER A 192 -12.01 -23.26 12.19
N SER A 193 -10.75 -22.82 12.14
CA SER A 193 -10.25 -21.66 12.86
C SER A 193 -8.96 -21.14 12.20
N ALA A 194 -8.60 -19.88 12.46
CA ALA A 194 -7.34 -19.30 12.04
C ALA A 194 -6.96 -18.10 12.90
N GLN A 195 -5.66 -17.89 13.14
CA GLN A 195 -5.18 -16.66 13.76
C GLN A 195 -5.10 -15.52 12.72
N PRO A 196 -5.39 -14.26 13.08
CA PRO A 196 -5.43 -13.14 12.11
C PRO A 196 -4.13 -12.94 11.33
N SER A 197 -2.97 -13.19 11.93
CA SER A 197 -1.65 -13.07 11.27
C SER A 197 -1.24 -14.31 10.47
N HIS A 198 -2.02 -15.39 10.53
CA HIS A 198 -1.74 -16.69 9.90
C HIS A 198 -3.04 -17.30 9.31
N PRO A 199 -3.69 -16.60 8.36
CA PRO A 199 -4.96 -17.01 7.79
C PRO A 199 -4.87 -18.33 7.01
N VAL A 200 -6.03 -18.95 6.74
CA VAL A 200 -6.12 -20.21 5.97
C VAL A 200 -5.54 -20.08 4.55
N ASP A 201 -5.58 -18.88 3.97
CA ASP A 201 -5.04 -18.60 2.62
C ASP A 201 -3.54 -18.91 2.51
N PHE A 202 -2.81 -18.90 3.64
CA PHE A 202 -1.40 -19.28 3.68
C PHE A 202 -1.15 -20.78 3.47
N LEU A 203 -2.16 -21.65 3.55
CA LEU A 203 -2.01 -23.07 3.19
C LEU A 203 -1.81 -23.29 1.70
N VAL A 204 -2.13 -22.28 0.89
CA VAL A 204 -2.49 -22.42 -0.52
C VAL A 204 -1.92 -21.30 -1.39
N ASP A 205 -1.05 -20.46 -0.82
CA ASP A 205 -0.46 -19.31 -1.51
C ASP A 205 0.80 -19.67 -2.33
N GLY A 206 1.34 -20.89 -2.15
CA GLY A 206 2.54 -21.36 -2.84
C GLY A 206 3.83 -20.83 -2.23
N ASN A 207 3.79 -20.22 -1.05
CA ASN A 207 4.93 -19.65 -0.37
C ASN A 207 5.33 -20.53 0.84
N PRO A 208 6.47 -21.25 0.79
CA PRO A 208 6.87 -22.14 1.88
C PRO A 208 7.28 -21.41 3.17
N GLU A 209 7.37 -20.09 3.17
CA GLU A 209 7.69 -19.28 4.35
C GLU A 209 6.45 -18.79 5.11
N SER A 210 5.29 -18.68 4.46
CA SER A 210 4.02 -18.47 5.14
C SER A 210 3.50 -19.78 5.73
N PHE A 211 2.59 -19.67 6.70
CA PHE A 211 1.96 -20.82 7.33
C PHE A 211 0.65 -20.42 7.98
N TRP A 212 -0.35 -21.29 7.87
CA TRP A 212 -1.59 -21.21 8.62
C TRP A 212 -1.37 -21.68 10.05
N VAL A 213 -2.10 -21.08 11.00
CA VAL A 213 -2.14 -21.47 12.40
C VAL A 213 -3.59 -21.53 12.87
N SER A 214 -4.00 -22.68 13.43
CA SER A 214 -5.31 -22.80 14.08
C SER A 214 -5.40 -21.90 15.32
N GLU A 215 -6.61 -21.65 15.81
CA GLU A 215 -6.78 -21.00 17.11
C GLU A 215 -6.15 -21.82 18.25
N GLY A 216 -5.86 -21.14 19.36
CA GLY A 216 -5.19 -21.69 20.54
C GLY A 216 -3.78 -21.13 20.76
N GLY A 217 -3.54 -20.57 21.95
CA GLY A 217 -2.23 -20.04 22.36
C GLY A 217 -1.63 -20.73 23.59
N GLU A 218 -2.44 -21.51 24.31
CA GLU A 218 -2.09 -22.16 25.58
C GLU A 218 -1.93 -23.68 25.42
N PRO A 219 -0.99 -24.33 26.14
CA PRO A 219 -0.79 -25.77 26.04
C PRO A 219 -2.08 -26.56 26.30
N GLY A 220 -2.32 -27.60 25.49
CA GLY A 220 -3.53 -28.43 25.56
C GLY A 220 -4.77 -27.84 24.87
N LYS A 221 -4.65 -26.65 24.26
CA LYS A 221 -5.70 -26.04 23.44
C LYS A 221 -5.63 -26.44 21.96
N GLY A 222 -4.65 -27.21 21.54
CA GLY A 222 -4.55 -27.74 20.18
C GLY A 222 -5.56 -28.85 19.87
N PRO A 223 -5.49 -29.43 18.66
CA PRO A 223 -6.45 -30.43 18.20
C PRO A 223 -6.37 -31.74 18.99
N THR A 224 -7.53 -32.32 19.28
CA THR A 224 -7.70 -33.68 19.84
C THR A 224 -8.82 -34.42 19.12
N PRO A 225 -9.02 -35.74 19.31
CA PRO A 225 -10.14 -36.44 18.69
C PRO A 225 -11.52 -35.89 19.13
N GLN A 226 -11.63 -35.31 20.32
CA GLN A 226 -12.86 -34.72 20.85
C GLN A 226 -13.04 -33.26 20.41
N ARG A 227 -11.95 -32.57 20.03
CA ARG A 227 -11.94 -31.19 19.57
C ARG A 227 -10.98 -31.06 18.38
N PRO A 228 -11.37 -31.58 17.21
CA PRO A 228 -10.49 -31.57 16.06
C PRO A 228 -10.47 -30.19 15.39
N GLU A 229 -9.35 -29.88 14.75
CA GLU A 229 -9.30 -28.80 13.75
C GLU A 229 -9.54 -29.42 12.36
N TRP A 230 -10.00 -28.64 11.39
CA TRP A 230 -10.17 -29.11 10.03
C TRP A 230 -9.81 -28.07 8.99
N VAL A 231 -9.38 -28.56 7.83
CA VAL A 231 -9.26 -27.79 6.59
C VAL A 231 -10.15 -28.44 5.53
N GLU A 232 -10.94 -27.65 4.83
CA GLU A 232 -11.92 -28.09 3.84
C GLU A 232 -11.63 -27.50 2.46
N PHE A 233 -11.73 -28.35 1.44
CA PHE A 233 -11.63 -28.04 0.03
C PHE A 233 -13.01 -28.29 -0.60
N ALA A 234 -13.70 -27.22 -0.99
CA ALA A 234 -15.01 -27.28 -1.63
C ALA A 234 -14.90 -26.94 -3.12
N PHE A 235 -15.24 -27.91 -3.98
CA PHE A 235 -15.11 -27.83 -5.43
C PHE A 235 -16.43 -27.45 -6.12
N THR A 236 -16.34 -26.69 -7.22
CA THR A 236 -17.53 -26.30 -8.02
C THR A 236 -18.19 -27.47 -8.75
N SER A 237 -17.45 -28.55 -8.99
CA SER A 237 -17.94 -29.82 -9.54
C SER A 237 -17.18 -31.01 -8.92
N PRO A 238 -17.71 -32.24 -8.98
CA PRO A 238 -17.04 -33.39 -8.39
C PRO A 238 -15.66 -33.61 -9.02
N VAL A 239 -14.68 -33.91 -8.18
CA VAL A 239 -13.30 -34.27 -8.56
C VAL A 239 -12.93 -35.62 -7.99
N THR A 240 -11.96 -36.28 -8.60
CA THR A 240 -11.37 -37.52 -8.09
C THR A 240 -10.03 -37.22 -7.41
N ILE A 241 -9.91 -37.54 -6.12
CA ILE A 241 -8.70 -37.34 -5.31
C ILE A 241 -8.12 -38.70 -4.92
N ASP A 242 -6.81 -38.88 -5.08
CA ASP A 242 -6.08 -40.09 -4.65
C ASP A 242 -4.87 -39.78 -3.78
N ARG A 243 -4.57 -38.50 -3.54
CA ARG A 243 -3.39 -38.09 -2.78
C ARG A 243 -3.59 -36.77 -2.06
N LEU A 244 -2.93 -36.62 -0.92
CA LEU A 244 -2.79 -35.38 -0.15
C LEU A 244 -1.30 -35.07 0.01
N GLU A 245 -0.91 -33.84 -0.27
CA GLU A 245 0.46 -33.34 -0.13
C GLU A 245 0.45 -32.25 0.94
N LEU A 246 1.32 -32.38 1.94
CA LEU A 246 1.34 -31.49 3.10
C LEU A 246 2.79 -31.14 3.46
N LEU A 247 3.08 -29.84 3.53
CA LEU A 247 4.33 -29.33 4.09
C LEU A 247 4.07 -28.79 5.50
N PRO A 248 4.57 -29.45 6.56
CA PRO A 248 4.42 -28.93 7.92
C PRO A 248 5.36 -27.74 8.14
N ARG A 249 5.07 -26.89 9.12
CA ARG A 249 6.10 -25.97 9.64
C ARG A 249 7.10 -26.79 10.48
N PRO A 250 8.43 -26.62 10.31
CA PRO A 250 9.40 -27.47 10.99
C PRO A 250 9.20 -27.55 12.51
N THR A 251 9.12 -28.77 13.06
CA THR A 251 8.80 -29.10 14.48
C THR A 251 7.35 -28.85 14.92
N TYR A 252 6.48 -28.53 13.97
CA TYR A 252 5.04 -28.38 14.17
C TYR A 252 4.29 -29.23 13.15
N GLY A 253 2.97 -29.23 13.22
CA GLY A 253 2.11 -29.75 12.17
C GLY A 253 1.25 -30.91 12.61
N PRO A 254 0.36 -31.39 11.73
CA PRO A 254 -0.55 -32.48 12.07
C PRO A 254 0.20 -33.78 12.37
N TYR A 255 -0.36 -34.57 13.28
CA TYR A 255 0.11 -35.91 13.60
C TYR A 255 -0.93 -36.96 13.21
N ALA A 256 -2.09 -36.98 13.89
CA ALA A 256 -3.16 -37.93 13.60
C ALA A 256 -4.21 -37.25 12.72
N CYS A 257 -4.51 -37.81 11.55
CA CYS A 257 -5.37 -37.21 10.56
C CYS A 257 -6.38 -38.18 9.96
N ARG A 258 -7.49 -37.61 9.49
CA ARG A 258 -8.51 -38.30 8.70
C ARG A 258 -8.93 -37.44 7.52
N VAL A 259 -8.94 -38.00 6.32
CA VAL A 259 -9.61 -37.37 5.17
C VAL A 259 -11.06 -37.83 5.13
N LEU A 260 -11.97 -36.86 5.13
CA LEU A 260 -13.39 -37.05 4.90
C LEU A 260 -13.75 -36.52 3.51
N VAL A 261 -14.77 -37.11 2.89
CA VAL A 261 -15.30 -36.68 1.60
C VAL A 261 -16.83 -36.60 1.66
N SER A 262 -17.40 -35.66 0.93
CA SER A 262 -18.83 -35.43 0.82
C SER A 262 -19.21 -34.96 -0.59
N ASP A 263 -20.41 -35.33 -1.04
CA ASP A 263 -20.98 -34.86 -2.30
C ASP A 263 -21.81 -33.58 -2.11
N ASP A 264 -22.23 -33.27 -0.89
CA ASP A 264 -23.16 -32.17 -0.56
C ASP A 264 -22.65 -31.21 0.54
N GLY A 265 -21.49 -31.50 1.14
CA GLY A 265 -20.92 -30.76 2.26
C GLY A 265 -21.61 -30.99 3.61
N ARG A 266 -22.54 -31.95 3.69
CA ARG A 266 -23.32 -32.27 4.91
C ARG A 266 -23.03 -33.69 5.38
N ALA A 267 -23.21 -34.67 4.49
CA ALA A 267 -22.96 -36.08 4.80
C ALA A 267 -21.51 -36.42 4.42
N PHE A 268 -20.69 -36.72 5.43
CA PHE A 268 -19.29 -37.07 5.22
C PHE A 268 -19.05 -38.57 5.42
N ARG A 269 -18.19 -39.12 4.58
CA ARG A 269 -17.65 -40.48 4.70
C ARG A 269 -16.13 -40.44 4.78
N THR A 270 -15.53 -41.37 5.51
CA THR A 270 -14.07 -41.48 5.63
C THR A 270 -13.47 -41.98 4.31
N ALA A 271 -12.47 -41.28 3.82
CA ALA A 271 -11.63 -41.70 2.69
C ALA A 271 -10.32 -42.35 3.15
N ALA A 272 -9.68 -41.79 4.18
CA ALA A 272 -8.44 -42.33 4.74
C ALA A 272 -8.23 -41.89 6.19
N ASP A 273 -7.55 -42.74 6.97
CA ASP A 273 -6.98 -42.44 8.29
C ASP A 273 -5.47 -42.66 8.21
N PHE A 274 -4.69 -41.73 8.76
CA PHE A 274 -3.23 -41.83 8.69
C PHE A 274 -2.54 -41.01 9.79
N THR A 275 -1.26 -41.30 10.00
CA THR A 275 -0.38 -40.49 10.84
C THR A 275 0.75 -39.89 10.02
N ILE A 276 1.13 -38.66 10.36
CA ILE A 276 2.29 -37.97 9.78
C ILE A 276 3.37 -37.95 10.85
N THR A 277 4.48 -38.65 10.61
CA THR A 277 5.63 -38.70 11.55
C THR A 277 6.77 -37.78 11.13
N ASN A 278 6.81 -37.36 9.86
CA ASN A 278 7.76 -36.36 9.38
C ASN A 278 7.30 -34.95 9.77
N GLN A 279 8.06 -34.28 10.64
CA GLN A 279 7.75 -32.94 11.15
C GLN A 279 8.53 -31.83 10.44
N ARG A 280 9.22 -32.13 9.34
CA ARG A 280 10.13 -31.18 8.69
C ARG A 280 9.90 -31.10 7.19
N ASP A 281 9.91 -32.24 6.52
CA ASP A 281 9.79 -32.27 5.06
C ASP A 281 8.36 -32.56 4.62
N GLU A 282 8.11 -32.33 3.34
CA GLU A 282 6.82 -32.61 2.72
C GLU A 282 6.41 -34.08 2.90
N ALA A 283 5.17 -34.28 3.32
CA ALA A 283 4.54 -35.58 3.46
C ALA A 283 3.53 -35.76 2.32
N THR A 284 3.65 -36.89 1.62
CA THR A 284 2.70 -37.30 0.60
C THR A 284 1.93 -38.52 1.09
N ILE A 285 0.60 -38.41 1.14
CA ILE A 285 -0.31 -39.44 1.64
C ILE A 285 -1.20 -39.91 0.50
N SER A 286 -0.95 -41.13 0.03
CA SER A 286 -1.79 -41.79 -0.97
C SER A 286 -3.02 -42.43 -0.33
N MET A 287 -4.14 -42.40 -1.05
CA MET A 287 -5.40 -43.04 -0.67
C MET A 287 -6.05 -43.71 -1.89
N ALA A 288 -7.06 -44.55 -1.65
CA ALA A 288 -7.86 -45.07 -2.76
C ALA A 288 -8.55 -43.90 -3.49
N PRO A 289 -8.53 -43.86 -4.84
CA PRO A 289 -9.18 -42.80 -5.60
C PRO A 289 -10.63 -42.63 -5.17
N VAL A 290 -10.98 -41.41 -4.80
CA VAL A 290 -12.27 -41.10 -4.22
C VAL A 290 -12.87 -39.87 -4.86
N GLN A 291 -14.09 -40.02 -5.36
CA GLN A 291 -14.83 -38.91 -5.97
C GLN A 291 -15.66 -38.16 -4.92
N GLY A 292 -15.70 -36.84 -5.03
CA GLY A 292 -16.56 -36.00 -4.19
C GLY A 292 -16.49 -34.53 -4.58
N ARG A 293 -17.31 -33.69 -3.93
CA ARG A 293 -17.29 -32.22 -4.09
C ARG A 293 -16.63 -31.50 -2.94
N VAL A 294 -16.62 -32.10 -1.75
CA VAL A 294 -16.04 -31.50 -0.55
C VAL A 294 -15.12 -32.52 0.09
N PHE A 295 -13.87 -32.12 0.34
CA PHE A 295 -12.87 -32.92 1.00
C PHE A 295 -12.42 -32.20 2.25
N ARG A 296 -12.37 -32.88 3.39
CA ARG A 296 -12.00 -32.29 4.66
C ARG A 296 -10.88 -33.09 5.31
N LEU A 297 -9.74 -32.44 5.53
CA LEU A 297 -8.69 -32.96 6.39
C LEU A 297 -9.07 -32.64 7.83
N LEU A 298 -9.43 -33.67 8.60
CA LEU A 298 -9.68 -33.59 10.03
C LEU A 298 -8.38 -33.90 10.78
N ILE A 299 -7.92 -32.94 11.58
CA ILE A 299 -6.69 -33.01 12.37
C ILE A 299 -7.07 -33.36 13.80
N LEU A 300 -6.70 -34.57 14.22
CA LEU A 300 -7.06 -35.19 15.50
C LEU A 300 -5.94 -35.09 16.54
N GLY A 301 -4.77 -34.62 16.13
CA GLY A 301 -3.60 -34.38 16.98
C GLY A 301 -2.51 -33.68 16.18
N ALA A 302 -1.61 -32.97 16.86
CA ALA A 302 -0.56 -32.18 16.22
C ALA A 302 0.71 -32.14 17.08
N TYR A 303 1.84 -31.93 16.40
CA TYR A 303 3.10 -31.56 17.02
C TYR A 303 3.14 -30.06 17.31
N ASP A 304 3.67 -29.71 18.48
CA ASP A 304 4.02 -28.35 18.86
C ASP A 304 5.43 -28.36 19.46
N ARG A 305 6.39 -27.77 18.74
CA ARG A 305 7.83 -27.79 19.09
C ARG A 305 8.39 -29.21 19.26
N GLY A 306 7.89 -30.17 18.50
CA GLY A 306 8.34 -31.56 18.55
C GLY A 306 7.50 -32.50 19.41
N GLU A 307 6.62 -31.95 20.26
CA GLU A 307 5.91 -32.72 21.29
C GLU A 307 4.43 -32.94 20.94
N LEU A 308 3.86 -34.05 21.44
CA LEU A 308 2.47 -34.46 21.18
C LEU A 308 1.51 -34.28 22.36
N GLU A 309 2.01 -34.20 23.59
CA GLU A 309 1.15 -34.37 24.79
C GLU A 309 0.22 -33.17 25.02
N ASN A 310 0.60 -31.96 24.62
CA ASN A 310 -0.16 -30.73 24.89
C ASN A 310 0.01 -29.65 23.81
N PRO A 311 -0.32 -29.91 22.53
CA PRO A 311 -0.17 -28.91 21.49
C PRO A 311 -1.00 -27.66 21.82
N ARG A 312 -0.47 -26.48 21.49
CA ARG A 312 -1.23 -25.22 21.60
C ARG A 312 -2.19 -25.01 20.44
N ASN A 313 -1.77 -25.42 19.25
CA ASN A 313 -2.44 -25.28 17.95
C ASN A 313 -1.81 -26.26 16.95
N VAL A 314 -2.26 -26.22 15.69
CA VAL A 314 -1.58 -26.86 14.55
C VAL A 314 -1.10 -25.80 13.56
N GLN A 315 0.06 -26.05 12.93
CA GLN A 315 0.69 -25.13 11.99
C GLN A 315 1.12 -25.85 10.72
N VAL A 316 0.71 -25.37 9.55
CA VAL A 316 0.98 -26.00 8.25
C VAL A 316 1.37 -24.93 7.25
N ARG A 317 2.40 -25.20 6.44
CA ARG A 317 2.89 -24.30 5.40
C ARG A 317 2.07 -24.47 4.13
N GLU A 318 2.05 -25.67 3.56
CA GLU A 318 1.31 -25.96 2.32
C GLU A 318 0.40 -27.17 2.48
N LEU A 319 -0.76 -27.14 1.83
CA LEU A 319 -1.67 -28.28 1.74
C LEU A 319 -2.31 -28.36 0.36
N ARG A 320 -2.20 -29.54 -0.28
CA ARG A 320 -2.81 -29.81 -1.59
C ARG A 320 -3.52 -31.16 -1.60
N LEU A 321 -4.56 -31.23 -2.42
CA LEU A 321 -5.20 -32.48 -2.83
C LEU A 321 -4.84 -32.77 -4.27
N ALA A 322 -4.56 -34.01 -4.63
CA ALA A 322 -4.20 -34.40 -5.98
C ALA A 322 -4.93 -35.67 -6.42
N GLY A 323 -5.10 -35.80 -7.73
CA GLY A 323 -5.68 -36.96 -8.39
C GLY A 323 -5.49 -36.94 -9.90
N PRO A 324 -6.21 -37.79 -10.65
CA PRO A 324 -6.03 -37.94 -12.10
C PRO A 324 -6.26 -36.65 -12.92
N GLU A 325 -7.02 -35.70 -12.38
CA GLU A 325 -7.37 -34.43 -13.03
C GLU A 325 -6.42 -33.27 -12.66
N GLY A 326 -5.45 -33.51 -11.77
CA GLY A 326 -4.44 -32.54 -11.34
C GLY A 326 -4.29 -32.42 -9.82
N ALA A 327 -3.67 -31.33 -9.38
CA ALA A 327 -3.54 -30.96 -7.96
C ALA A 327 -4.29 -29.65 -7.68
N TRP A 328 -4.79 -29.51 -6.45
CA TRP A 328 -5.61 -28.39 -5.98
C TRP A 328 -5.17 -27.88 -4.60
N PRO A 329 -5.25 -26.56 -4.35
CA PRO A 329 -5.50 -25.53 -5.36
C PRO A 329 -4.46 -25.63 -6.47
N ARG A 330 -4.89 -25.38 -7.71
CA ARG A 330 -3.90 -25.28 -8.78
C ARG A 330 -3.01 -24.10 -8.42
N THR A 331 -1.70 -24.26 -8.57
CA THR A 331 -0.80 -23.11 -8.59
C THR A 331 -1.44 -22.11 -9.55
N PRO A 332 -1.77 -20.89 -9.09
CA PRO A 332 -2.46 -19.92 -9.92
C PRO A 332 -1.73 -19.82 -11.26
N ALA A 333 -2.45 -20.02 -12.37
CA ALA A 333 -1.88 -19.78 -13.69
C ALA A 333 -1.41 -18.31 -13.83
N ARG A 334 -1.97 -17.43 -13.00
CA ARG A 334 -1.60 -16.03 -12.78
C ARG A 334 -1.00 -15.85 -11.40
N ARG A 335 0.30 -15.60 -11.32
CA ARG A 335 0.88 -14.96 -10.14
C ARG A 335 0.63 -13.45 -10.26
N PRO A 336 -0.04 -12.80 -9.29
CA PRO A 336 -0.17 -11.35 -9.32
C PRO A 336 1.22 -10.72 -9.22
N ILE A 337 1.39 -9.52 -9.77
CA ILE A 337 2.62 -8.75 -9.57
C ILE A 337 2.82 -8.58 -8.05
N ARG A 338 3.97 -9.02 -7.55
CA ARG A 338 4.30 -8.92 -6.13
C ARG A 338 4.27 -7.47 -5.69
N ASN A 339 3.65 -7.16 -4.55
CA ASN A 339 3.51 -5.78 -4.03
C ASN A 339 2.87 -4.80 -5.04
N TRP A 340 1.95 -5.30 -5.88
CA TRP A 340 1.33 -4.51 -6.96
C TRP A 340 0.73 -3.20 -6.46
N ALA A 341 -0.03 -3.21 -5.36
CA ALA A 341 -0.71 -2.03 -4.85
C ALA A 341 0.27 -0.92 -4.44
N GLU A 342 1.41 -1.29 -3.86
CA GLU A 342 2.49 -0.36 -3.52
C GLU A 342 3.26 0.12 -4.73
N LYS A 343 3.65 -0.80 -5.62
CA LYS A 343 4.36 -0.48 -6.87
C LYS A 343 3.55 0.48 -7.75
N ALA A 344 2.23 0.33 -7.76
CA ALA A 344 1.31 1.19 -8.48
C ALA A 344 0.84 2.43 -7.66
N GLY A 345 1.31 2.62 -6.43
CA GLY A 345 1.01 3.79 -5.61
C GLY A 345 -0.41 3.85 -5.01
N TYR A 346 -1.17 2.75 -5.07
CA TYR A 346 -2.49 2.62 -4.43
C TYR A 346 -2.40 2.43 -2.92
N ARG A 347 -1.33 1.77 -2.46
CA ARG A 347 -1.05 1.59 -1.04
C ARG A 347 0.29 2.25 -0.71
N PRO A 348 0.32 3.22 0.21
CA PRO A 348 1.61 3.69 0.70
C PRO A 348 2.28 2.58 1.49
N LEU A 349 3.61 2.62 1.53
CA LEU A 349 4.36 1.89 2.55
C LEU A 349 4.03 2.43 3.95
N HIS A 350 4.75 1.95 4.97
CA HIS A 350 4.60 2.47 6.33
C HIS A 350 5.14 3.91 6.46
N PHE A 351 5.26 4.39 7.70
CA PHE A 351 5.63 5.75 8.11
C PHE A 351 6.88 6.35 7.39
N SER A 352 7.21 7.61 7.68
CA SER A 352 8.31 8.36 7.06
C SER A 352 9.59 7.54 6.86
N ALA A 353 10.14 7.60 5.64
CA ALA A 353 11.32 6.86 5.18
C ALA A 353 11.23 5.32 5.39
N PRO A 354 10.20 4.67 4.82
CA PRO A 354 10.03 3.22 4.98
C PRO A 354 11.11 2.46 4.19
N ASP A 355 11.43 1.24 4.64
CA ASP A 355 12.22 0.32 3.81
C ASP A 355 11.47 0.01 2.51
N THR A 356 12.13 0.33 1.39
CA THR A 356 11.60 0.15 0.03
C THR A 356 12.14 -1.09 -0.67
N THR A 357 13.06 -1.83 -0.03
CA THR A 357 13.66 -3.06 -0.57
C THR A 357 12.61 -4.07 -1.06
N PRO A 358 11.48 -4.30 -0.34
CA PRO A 358 10.46 -5.24 -0.80
C PRO A 358 9.82 -4.87 -2.14
N LEU A 359 9.84 -3.60 -2.55
CA LEU A 359 9.31 -3.16 -3.85
C LEU A 359 10.20 -3.57 -5.03
N LEU A 360 11.44 -3.97 -4.77
CA LEU A 360 12.38 -4.46 -5.78
C LEU A 360 12.37 -5.99 -5.91
N GLU A 361 11.65 -6.67 -5.02
CA GLU A 361 11.54 -8.12 -5.06
C GLU A 361 10.52 -8.54 -6.12
N GLU A 362 10.95 -9.45 -6.99
CA GLU A 362 10.15 -10.09 -8.04
C GLU A 362 10.30 -11.59 -7.93
N ASP A 363 9.24 -12.32 -8.29
CA ASP A 363 9.35 -13.76 -8.43
C ASP A 363 10.14 -14.10 -9.70
N PRO A 364 10.95 -15.18 -9.71
CA PRO A 364 11.63 -15.61 -10.92
C PRO A 364 10.63 -15.88 -12.04
N PRO A 365 10.90 -15.44 -13.29
CA PRO A 365 9.96 -15.60 -14.37
C PRO A 365 9.74 -17.08 -14.71
N LEU A 366 8.48 -17.47 -14.91
CA LEU A 366 8.10 -18.79 -15.41
C LEU A 366 7.87 -18.70 -16.92
N ALA A 367 8.38 -19.68 -17.66
CA ALA A 367 8.24 -19.70 -19.11
C ALA A 367 6.76 -19.77 -19.51
N GLY A 368 6.30 -18.80 -20.31
CA GLY A 368 4.92 -18.75 -20.77
C GLY A 368 3.93 -18.37 -19.66
N GLU A 369 4.35 -17.62 -18.63
CA GLU A 369 3.43 -17.06 -17.63
C GLU A 369 2.83 -15.72 -18.02
N GLU A 370 3.34 -15.10 -19.08
CA GLU A 370 2.83 -13.82 -19.55
C GLU A 370 1.34 -13.92 -19.92
N ASP A 371 0.58 -12.93 -19.45
CA ASP A 371 -0.85 -12.80 -19.82
C ASP A 371 -0.98 -12.38 -21.29
N VAL A 372 -0.20 -11.37 -21.67
CA VAL A 372 -0.22 -10.78 -22.99
C VAL A 372 1.10 -10.06 -23.27
N ALA A 373 1.58 -10.15 -24.51
CA ALA A 373 2.70 -9.35 -24.99
C ALA A 373 2.25 -7.90 -25.31
N PRO A 374 3.06 -6.86 -25.05
CA PRO A 374 2.64 -5.46 -25.26
C PRO A 374 2.15 -5.13 -26.67
N ASP A 375 2.67 -5.80 -27.70
CA ASP A 375 2.28 -5.61 -29.11
C ASP A 375 0.89 -6.19 -29.46
N ARG A 376 0.31 -6.98 -28.55
CA ARG A 376 -1.05 -7.54 -28.66
C ARG A 376 -2.10 -6.66 -27.97
N VAL A 377 -1.69 -5.60 -27.27
CA VAL A 377 -2.58 -4.62 -26.66
C VAL A 377 -3.02 -3.62 -27.72
N ILE A 378 -4.33 -3.41 -27.83
CA ILE A 378 -4.94 -2.47 -28.78
C ILE A 378 -5.41 -1.23 -28.02
N ASP A 379 -4.94 -0.07 -28.42
CA ASP A 379 -5.47 1.22 -27.94
C ASP A 379 -6.79 1.55 -28.66
N LEU A 380 -7.87 1.61 -27.87
CA LEU A 380 -9.22 1.93 -28.30
C LEU A 380 -9.66 3.32 -27.81
N THR A 381 -8.78 4.13 -27.24
CA THR A 381 -9.10 5.41 -26.59
C THR A 381 -9.87 6.35 -27.51
N ALA A 382 -9.46 6.47 -28.78
CA ALA A 382 -10.14 7.30 -29.76
C ALA A 382 -11.56 6.79 -30.17
N ARG A 383 -11.92 5.56 -29.78
CA ARG A 383 -13.21 4.92 -30.08
C ARG A 383 -14.21 5.01 -28.92
N LEU A 384 -13.78 5.53 -27.76
CA LEU A 384 -14.68 5.78 -26.64
C LEU A 384 -15.42 7.10 -26.86
N ALA A 385 -16.74 7.01 -27.00
CA ALA A 385 -17.59 8.19 -27.08
C ALA A 385 -17.72 8.87 -25.69
N LYS A 386 -18.09 10.16 -25.69
CA LYS A 386 -18.24 10.96 -24.45
C LYS A 386 -19.31 10.43 -23.50
N ASP A 387 -20.26 9.65 -23.99
CA ASP A 387 -21.31 9.01 -23.20
C ASP A 387 -20.88 7.65 -22.63
N GLY A 388 -19.62 7.23 -22.85
CA GLY A 388 -19.08 5.94 -22.41
C GLY A 388 -19.34 4.78 -23.37
N THR A 389 -19.92 5.04 -24.54
CA THR A 389 -20.18 4.01 -25.56
C THR A 389 -18.91 3.68 -26.35
N LEU A 390 -18.62 2.39 -26.51
CA LEU A 390 -17.59 1.88 -27.42
C LEU A 390 -18.25 1.31 -28.69
N SER A 391 -17.68 1.65 -29.85
CA SER A 391 -17.94 0.97 -31.12
C SER A 391 -16.66 0.30 -31.63
N TRP A 392 -16.66 -1.02 -31.69
CA TRP A 392 -15.48 -1.80 -32.03
C TRP A 392 -15.81 -3.12 -32.75
N GLU A 393 -15.14 -3.35 -33.88
CA GLU A 393 -15.12 -4.65 -34.56
C GLU A 393 -14.14 -5.57 -33.83
N VAL A 394 -14.68 -6.42 -32.95
CA VAL A 394 -13.90 -7.31 -32.08
C VAL A 394 -13.28 -8.42 -32.94
N PRO A 395 -11.94 -8.56 -32.99
CA PRO A 395 -11.29 -9.65 -33.70
C PRO A 395 -11.66 -11.02 -33.13
N GLN A 396 -11.43 -12.08 -33.89
CA GLN A 396 -11.65 -13.46 -33.41
C GLN A 396 -10.93 -13.71 -32.07
N GLY A 397 -11.64 -14.36 -31.15
CA GLY A 397 -11.13 -14.73 -29.82
C GLY A 397 -11.85 -13.99 -28.69
N THR A 398 -11.44 -14.29 -27.45
CA THR A 398 -11.93 -13.59 -26.27
C THR A 398 -11.00 -12.42 -25.95
N TRP A 399 -11.56 -11.25 -25.64
CA TRP A 399 -10.84 -10.02 -25.37
C TRP A 399 -11.29 -9.42 -24.04
N GLU A 400 -10.33 -8.89 -23.28
CA GLU A 400 -10.58 -8.07 -22.09
C GLU A 400 -10.43 -6.61 -22.48
N ILE A 401 -11.39 -5.78 -22.12
CA ILE A 401 -11.38 -4.34 -22.34
C ILE A 401 -11.19 -3.67 -20.98
N LEU A 402 -10.09 -2.91 -20.83
CA LEU A 402 -9.80 -2.11 -19.65
C LEU A 402 -10.06 -0.63 -19.96
N ARG A 403 -11.07 -0.07 -19.30
CA ARG A 403 -11.37 1.38 -19.33
C ARG A 403 -10.73 2.03 -18.12
N PHE A 404 -9.58 2.66 -18.32
CA PHE A 404 -8.89 3.45 -17.31
C PHE A 404 -9.39 4.89 -17.28
N GLY A 405 -9.55 5.43 -16.09
CA GLY A 405 -9.71 6.85 -15.84
C GLY A 405 -9.04 7.24 -14.54
N TYR A 406 -9.31 8.44 -14.06
CA TYR A 406 -8.85 8.89 -12.76
C TYR A 406 -9.94 9.62 -11.99
N THR A 407 -9.85 9.52 -10.67
CA THR A 407 -10.72 10.20 -9.70
C THR A 407 -9.86 10.87 -8.64
N ILE A 408 -10.47 11.66 -7.75
CA ILE A 408 -9.83 12.20 -6.56
C ILE A 408 -9.26 11.05 -5.70
N SER A 409 -8.02 11.20 -5.25
CA SER A 409 -7.28 10.20 -4.45
C SER A 409 -7.91 10.04 -3.06
N ASP A 410 -7.59 8.95 -2.35
CA ASP A 410 -8.18 8.68 -1.03
C ASP A 410 -7.68 9.65 0.07
N ARG A 411 -6.59 10.37 -0.18
CA ARG A 411 -5.95 11.30 0.77
C ARG A 411 -5.99 12.77 0.32
N ALA A 412 -6.81 13.08 -0.68
CA ALA A 412 -7.04 14.45 -1.13
C ALA A 412 -7.95 15.22 -0.16
#